data_AF-A0A961NZI8-F1
#
_entry.id   AF-A0A961NZI8-F1
#
_cell.length_a   1.000
_cell.length_b   1.000
_cell.length_c   1.000
_cell.angle_alpha   90.00
_cell.angle_beta   90.00
_cell.angle_gamma   90.00
#
_symmetry.space_group_name_H-M   'P 1'
#
loop_
_entity.id
_entity.type
_entity.pdbx_description
1 polymer ?
#
loop_
_entity_poly.entity_id
_entity_poly.type
_entity_poly.pdbx_seq_one_letter_code
_entity_poly.pdbx_strand_id
1 'polypeptide(L)'
;MVAILSHPVFARLFAAQIVALLGTGLMTVALGLLAYDIAGAQAGAVLGVLAAAGVVAAHRFRPAAEPDALPHEHPDLPPDHPHLRARHGEAHAHPVVIDALHRAWPTQG
;
A
#
# COMPACT_ATOMS: atom_id res chain seq x y z
N MET A 1 14.91 -17.01 8.81
CA MET A 1 13.82 -16.00 8.76
C MET A 1 14.06 -14.83 9.73
N VAL A 2 14.37 -15.04 11.01
CA VAL A 2 14.61 -13.93 11.98
C VAL A 2 15.81 -13.03 11.63
N ALA A 3 16.81 -13.56 10.91
CA ALA A 3 18.01 -12.82 10.48
C ALA A 3 17.71 -11.53 9.68
N ILE A 4 16.53 -11.42 9.04
CA ILE A 4 16.16 -10.22 8.29
C ILE A 4 15.88 -9.01 9.22
N LEU A 5 15.51 -9.27 10.47
CA LEU A 5 15.34 -8.24 11.51
C LEU A 5 16.68 -7.64 11.96
N SER A 6 17.81 -8.24 11.61
CA SER A 6 19.13 -7.64 11.83
C SER A 6 19.39 -6.44 10.92
N HIS A 7 18.63 -6.28 9.83
CA HIS A 7 18.73 -5.11 8.97
C HIS A 7 17.96 -3.92 9.58
N PRO A 8 18.64 -2.83 10.00
CA PRO A 8 18.05 -1.80 10.86
C PRO A 8 16.90 -1.04 10.20
N VAL A 9 16.96 -0.82 8.87
CA VAL A 9 15.88 -0.18 8.12
C VAL A 9 14.62 -1.06 8.14
N PHE A 10 14.76 -2.36 7.88
CA PHE A 10 13.64 -3.29 7.86
C PHE A 10 13.01 -3.40 9.24
N ALA A 11 13.83 -3.55 10.29
CA ALA A 11 13.34 -3.63 11.67
C ALA A 11 12.51 -2.39 12.06
N ARG A 12 12.94 -1.18 11.68
CA ARG A 12 12.20 0.06 11.94
C ARG A 12 10.87 0.12 11.19
N LEU A 13 10.85 -0.21 9.90
CA LEU A 13 9.61 -0.23 9.11
C LEU A 13 8.63 -1.29 9.62
N PHE A 14 9.13 -2.47 9.98
CA PHE A 14 8.31 -3.53 10.54
C PHE A 14 7.76 -3.17 11.92
N ALA A 15 8.56 -2.55 12.79
CA ALA A 15 8.09 -2.03 14.07
C ALA A 15 7.05 -0.92 13.89
N ALA A 16 7.27 0.00 12.94
CA ALA A 16 6.27 1.02 12.58
C ALA A 16 4.96 0.39 12.11
N GLN A 17 5.01 -0.69 11.33
CA GLN A 17 3.83 -1.44 10.92
C GLN A 17 3.09 -2.06 12.11
N ILE A 18 3.81 -2.68 13.06
CA ILE A 18 3.20 -3.24 14.28
C ILE A 18 2.52 -2.13 15.09
N VAL A 19 3.20 -1.01 15.30
CA VAL A 19 2.65 0.14 16.04
C VAL A 19 1.43 0.71 15.32
N ALA A 20 1.47 0.84 13.99
CA ALA A 20 0.33 1.32 13.20
C ALA A 20 -0.88 0.38 13.29
N LEU A 21 -0.66 -0.93 13.23
CA LEU A 21 -1.72 -1.93 13.36
C LEU A 21 -2.35 -1.91 14.75
N LEU A 22 -1.53 -1.88 15.80
CA LEU A 22 -2.00 -1.78 17.18
C LEU A 22 -2.76 -0.47 17.41
N GLY A 23 -2.23 0.65 16.95
CA GLY A 23 -2.87 1.96 17.07
C GLY A 23 -4.22 2.02 16.36
N THR A 24 -4.29 1.51 15.12
CA THR A 24 -5.54 1.46 14.35
C THR A 24 -6.56 0.51 14.99
N GLY A 25 -6.12 -0.64 15.49
CA GLY A 25 -6.99 -1.58 16.21
C GLY A 25 -7.57 -0.97 17.48
N LEU A 26 -6.72 -0.37 18.32
CA LEU A 26 -7.15 0.31 19.55
C LEU A 26 -8.07 1.49 19.27
N MET A 27 -7.78 2.28 18.24
CA MET A 27 -8.65 3.37 17.78
C MET A 27 -10.05 2.83 17.41
N THR A 28 -10.12 1.70 16.72
CA THR A 28 -11.40 1.08 16.33
C THR A 28 -12.20 0.64 17.55
N VAL A 29 -11.55 0.06 18.56
CA VAL A 29 -12.23 -0.29 19.83
C VAL A 29 -12.72 0.97 20.55
N ALA A 30 -11.88 2.00 20.64
CA ALA A 30 -12.24 3.26 21.31
C ALA A 30 -13.42 3.95 20.61
N LEU A 31 -13.43 4.00 19.28
CA LEU A 31 -14.56 4.52 18.50
C LEU A 31 -15.81 3.65 18.68
N GLY A 32 -15.65 2.34 18.80
CA GLY A 32 -16.72 1.40 19.11
C GLY A 32 -17.42 1.72 20.43
N LEU A 33 -16.62 1.87 21.50
CA LEU A 33 -17.11 2.22 22.82
C LEU A 33 -17.73 3.63 22.83
N LEU A 34 -17.08 4.61 22.20
CA LEU A 34 -17.61 5.97 22.09
C LEU A 34 -18.95 6.01 21.36
N ALA A 35 -19.10 5.25 20.26
CA ALA A 35 -20.37 5.18 19.56
C ALA A 35 -21.47 4.52 20.42
N TYR A 36 -21.11 3.54 21.26
CA TYR A 36 -22.03 2.95 22.23
C TYR A 36 -22.46 3.95 23.31
N ASP A 37 -21.52 4.75 23.83
CA ASP A 37 -21.84 5.80 24.79
C ASP A 37 -22.78 6.87 24.20
N ILE A 38 -22.67 7.15 22.89
CA ILE A 38 -23.49 8.16 22.20
C ILE A 38 -24.86 7.61 21.74
N ALA A 39 -24.88 6.39 21.17
CA ALA A 39 -26.03 5.86 20.42
C ALA A 39 -26.57 4.53 20.97
N GLY A 40 -25.96 3.98 22.03
CA GLY A 40 -26.39 2.75 22.69
C GLY A 40 -26.56 1.58 21.72
N ALA A 41 -27.76 0.99 21.70
CA ALA A 41 -28.10 -0.12 20.82
C ALA A 41 -27.92 0.19 19.31
N GLN A 42 -27.94 1.47 18.91
CA GLN A 42 -27.76 1.88 17.51
C GLN A 42 -26.30 2.09 17.11
N ALA A 43 -25.34 1.94 18.02
CA ALA A 43 -23.93 2.19 17.76
C ALA A 43 -23.38 1.41 16.56
N GLY A 44 -23.78 0.14 16.43
CA GLY A 44 -23.41 -0.68 15.27
C GLY A 44 -23.91 -0.12 13.94
N ALA A 45 -25.13 0.39 13.91
CA ALA A 45 -25.70 1.02 12.71
C ALA A 45 -24.98 2.34 12.40
N VAL A 46 -24.71 3.17 13.41
CA VAL A 46 -23.97 4.43 13.24
C VAL A 46 -22.57 4.19 12.67
N LEU A 47 -21.81 3.28 13.27
CA LEU A 47 -20.47 2.94 12.78
C LEU A 47 -20.52 2.31 11.39
N GLY A 48 -21.52 1.46 11.11
CA GLY A 48 -21.71 0.86 9.79
C GLY A 48 -21.96 1.90 8.70
N VAL A 49 -22.83 2.89 8.96
CA VAL A 49 -23.08 4.00 8.02
C VAL A 49 -21.82 4.85 7.83
N LEU A 50 -21.10 5.17 8.91
CA LEU A 50 -19.84 5.91 8.83
C LEU A 50 -18.78 5.16 8.01
N ALA A 51 -18.63 3.85 8.24
CA ALA A 51 -17.69 3.01 7.50
C ALA A 51 -18.05 2.94 6.00
N ALA A 52 -19.33 2.74 5.68
CA ALA A 52 -19.80 2.74 4.29
C ALA A 52 -19.56 4.09 3.60
N ALA A 53 -19.84 5.20 4.29
CA ALA A 53 -19.56 6.54 3.79
C ALA A 53 -18.05 6.74 3.55
N GLY A 54 -17.19 6.24 4.45
CA GLY A 54 -15.73 6.27 4.27
C GLY A 54 -15.26 5.51 3.03
N VAL A 55 -15.82 4.32 2.77
CA VAL A 55 -15.51 3.54 1.56
C VAL A 55 -15.93 4.29 0.29
N VAL A 56 -17.14 4.86 0.27
CA VAL A 56 -17.63 5.66 -0.87
C VAL A 56 -16.73 6.88 -1.10
N ALA A 57 -16.34 7.57 -0.04
CA ALA A 57 -15.43 8.70 -0.11
C ALA A 57 -14.07 8.28 -0.69
N ALA A 58 -13.47 7.20 -0.17
CA ALA A 58 -12.19 6.69 -0.67
C ALA A 58 -12.26 6.38 -2.17
N HIS A 59 -13.34 5.74 -2.63
CA HIS A 59 -13.53 5.45 -4.04
C HIS A 59 -13.75 6.72 -4.88
N ARG A 60 -14.46 7.72 -4.35
CA ARG A 60 -14.79 8.95 -5.07
C ARG A 60 -13.61 9.92 -5.20
N PHE A 61 -12.75 9.95 -4.19
CA PHE A 61 -11.62 10.88 -4.07
C PHE A 61 -10.28 10.27 -4.50
N ARG A 62 -10.24 8.98 -4.88
CA ARG A 62 -9.02 8.38 -5.44
C ARG A 62 -8.56 9.16 -6.69
N PRO A 63 -7.25 9.35 -6.89
CA PRO A 63 -6.73 9.93 -8.12
C PRO A 63 -7.21 9.12 -9.34
N ALA A 64 -7.65 9.82 -10.40
CA ALA A 64 -8.16 9.16 -11.61
C ALA A 64 -7.06 8.61 -12.52
N ALA A 65 -5.80 9.02 -12.33
CA ALA A 65 -4.66 8.67 -13.16
C ALA A 65 -3.54 8.10 -12.30
N GLU A 66 -3.63 6.83 -11.95
CA GLU A 66 -2.49 6.06 -11.47
C GLU A 66 -2.16 5.06 -12.58
N PRO A 67 -1.07 5.26 -13.35
CA PRO A 67 -0.74 4.38 -14.45
C PRO A 67 -0.42 2.97 -13.93
N ASP A 68 -1.16 1.96 -14.40
CA ASP A 68 -0.92 0.55 -14.07
C ASP A 68 0.47 0.06 -14.52
N ALA A 69 1.12 0.78 -15.44
CA ALA A 69 2.49 0.54 -15.89
C ALA A 69 3.17 1.87 -16.18
N LEU A 70 4.37 2.06 -15.63
CA LEU A 70 5.23 3.19 -15.93
C LEU A 70 6.30 2.75 -16.94
N PRO A 71 6.41 3.41 -18.11
CA PRO A 71 7.53 3.17 -19.03
C PRO A 71 8.85 3.45 -18.31
N HIS A 72 9.80 2.52 -18.41
CA HIS A 72 11.13 2.69 -17.81
C HIS A 72 12.19 1.90 -18.60
N GLU A 73 13.46 2.28 -18.44
CA GLU A 73 14.60 1.65 -19.09
C GLU A 73 15.53 0.98 -18.07
N HIS A 74 16.25 -0.05 -18.51
CA HIS A 74 17.27 -0.74 -17.71
C HIS A 74 18.62 -0.73 -18.45
N PRO A 75 19.32 0.41 -18.51
CA PRO A 75 20.61 0.52 -19.22
C PRO A 75 21.71 -0.36 -18.61
N ASP A 76 21.56 -0.76 -17.34
CA ASP A 76 22.52 -1.58 -16.62
C ASP A 76 22.39 -3.09 -16.92
N LEU A 77 21.33 -3.51 -17.62
CA LEU A 77 21.11 -4.92 -17.94
C LEU A 77 21.68 -5.27 -19.33
N PRO A 78 22.27 -6.47 -19.49
CA PRO A 78 22.64 -6.97 -20.81
C PRO A 78 21.44 -6.99 -21.78
N PRO A 79 21.63 -6.72 -23.09
CA PRO A 79 20.53 -6.67 -24.06
C PRO A 79 19.72 -7.96 -24.19
N ASP A 80 20.30 -9.11 -23.85
CA ASP A 80 19.68 -10.43 -23.88
C ASP A 80 19.07 -10.86 -22.54
N HIS A 81 19.10 -9.99 -21.53
CA HIS A 81 18.63 -10.31 -20.18
C HIS A 81 17.14 -10.73 -20.18
N PRO A 82 16.76 -11.84 -19.51
CA PRO A 82 15.38 -12.36 -19.53
C PRO A 82 14.31 -11.33 -19.15
N HIS A 83 14.64 -10.37 -18.27
CA HIS A 83 13.74 -9.29 -17.87
C HIS A 83 13.28 -8.42 -19.05
N LEU A 84 14.16 -8.13 -20.01
CA LEU A 84 13.86 -7.30 -21.19
C LEU A 84 12.99 -8.03 -22.22
N ARG A 85 12.84 -9.35 -22.09
CA ARG A 85 12.05 -10.19 -23.00
C ARG A 85 10.57 -10.27 -22.60
N ALA A 86 10.20 -9.75 -21.43
CA ALA A 86 8.90 -9.99 -20.81
C ALA A 86 7.72 -9.27 -21.51
N ARG A 87 7.91 -8.26 -22.36
CA ARG A 87 6.88 -7.74 -23.29
C ARG A 87 7.50 -6.95 -24.46
N HIS A 88 7.08 -7.26 -25.68
CA HIS A 88 7.50 -6.60 -26.91
C HIS A 88 6.76 -5.29 -27.15
N GLY A 89 7.51 -4.18 -27.20
CA GLY A 89 7.11 -2.84 -27.62
C GLY A 89 8.34 -1.91 -27.54
N GLU A 90 8.33 -0.77 -28.22
CA GLU A 90 9.48 0.17 -28.25
C GLU A 90 9.88 0.73 -26.88
N ALA A 91 9.03 0.57 -25.85
CA ALA A 91 9.31 0.93 -24.47
C ALA A 91 8.97 -0.23 -23.51
N HIS A 92 9.90 -0.57 -22.62
CA HIS A 92 9.71 -1.59 -21.58
C HIS A 92 8.74 -1.06 -20.50
N ALA A 93 7.50 -1.55 -20.50
CA ALA A 93 6.45 -1.13 -19.59
C ALA A 93 5.72 -2.33 -18.98
N HIS A 94 5.72 -2.42 -17.66
CA HIS A 94 4.98 -3.40 -16.88
C HIS A 94 4.52 -2.79 -15.55
N PRO A 95 3.55 -3.42 -14.86
CA PRO A 95 3.23 -3.02 -13.49
C PRO A 95 4.46 -2.97 -12.62
N VAL A 96 4.59 -1.87 -11.88
CA VAL A 96 5.70 -1.69 -10.95
C VAL A 96 5.50 -2.64 -9.78
N VAL A 97 6.42 -3.59 -9.62
CA VAL A 97 6.46 -4.53 -8.51
C VAL A 97 7.78 -4.33 -7.79
N ILE A 98 7.74 -4.03 -6.49
CA ILE A 98 8.98 -3.85 -5.71
C ILE A 98 9.64 -5.22 -5.51
N ASP A 99 10.71 -5.47 -6.24
CA ASP A 99 11.44 -6.74 -6.27
C ASP A 99 12.97 -6.51 -6.29
N ALA A 100 13.74 -7.55 -6.62
CA ALA A 100 15.19 -7.47 -6.65
C ALA A 100 15.72 -6.50 -7.73
N LEU A 101 14.99 -6.35 -8.85
CA LEU A 101 15.30 -5.49 -9.99
C LEU A 101 14.70 -4.08 -9.82
N HIS A 102 13.58 -3.94 -9.09
CA HIS A 102 12.91 -2.66 -8.83
C HIS A 102 12.83 -2.40 -7.32
N ARG A 103 13.91 -1.89 -6.73
CA ARG A 103 13.99 -1.67 -5.27
C ARG A 103 13.41 -0.34 -4.81
N ALA A 104 13.12 0.56 -5.74
CA ALA A 104 12.61 1.89 -5.48
C ALA A 104 11.43 2.17 -6.41
N TRP A 105 10.57 3.07 -5.97
CA TRP A 105 9.56 3.63 -6.85
C TRP A 105 10.25 4.36 -8.01
N PRO A 106 9.82 4.18 -9.26
CA PRO A 106 10.34 4.96 -10.37
C PRO A 106 9.96 6.43 -10.15
N THR A 107 10.93 7.22 -9.70
CA THR A 107 10.83 8.68 -9.72
C THR A 107 11.08 9.11 -11.16
N GLN A 108 10.24 10.00 -11.70
CA GLN A 108 10.34 10.46 -13.09
C GLN A 108 11.75 10.98 -13.41
N GLY A 109 12.42 10.37 -14.40
CA GLY A 109 13.69 10.82 -14.98
C GLY A 109 14.92 10.05 -14.51
#